data_AF-A0A957SST5-F1
#
_entry.id   AF-A0A957SST5-F1
#
_cell.length_a   1.000
_cell.length_b   1.000
_cell.length_c   1.000
_cell.angle_alpha   90.00
_cell.angle_beta   90.00
_cell.angle_gamma   90.00
#
_symmetry.space_group_name_H-M   'P 1'
#
loop_
_entity.id
_entity.type
_entity.pdbx_description
1 polymer ?
#
loop_
_entity_poly.entity_id
_entity_poly.type
_entity_poly.pdbx_seq_one_letter_code
_entity_poly.pdbx_strand_id
1 'polypeptide(L)' 'MQSEEKTILQRVVENFALTGVANDEQVTVVNLPKGKSVTIENDRSVMLEEYKVNEKSIWAGYSSRSNTVYLSLG' A
#
# COMPACT_ATOMS: atom_id res chain seq x y z
N MET A 1 -9.34 -17.49 -7.96
CA MET A 1 -8.26 -16.65 -8.52
C MET A 1 -8.15 -15.41 -7.64
N GLN A 2 -6.97 -15.09 -7.12
CA GLN A 2 -6.77 -13.78 -6.49
C GLN A 2 -6.78 -12.70 -7.58
N SER A 3 -7.32 -11.51 -7.28
CA SER A 3 -7.24 -10.38 -8.19
C SER A 3 -5.80 -9.88 -8.29
N GLU A 4 -5.43 -9.34 -9.46
CA GLU A 4 -4.11 -8.75 -9.70
C GLU A 4 -3.74 -7.71 -8.64
N GLU A 5 -4.70 -6.89 -8.23
CA GLU A 5 -4.59 -5.93 -7.12
C GLU A 5 -4.11 -6.57 -5.81
N LYS A 6 -4.68 -7.71 -5.41
CA LYS A 6 -4.29 -8.38 -4.16
C LYS A 6 -2.86 -8.90 -4.23
N THR A 7 -2.46 -9.43 -5.39
CA THR A 7 -1.08 -9.87 -5.62
C THR A 7 -0.09 -8.71 -5.54
N ILE A 8 -0.42 -7.56 -6.14
CA ILE A 8 0.39 -6.34 -6.07
C ILE A 8 0.51 -5.86 -4.63
N LEU A 9 -0.61 -5.71 -3.92
CA LEU A 9 -0.62 -5.24 -2.53
C LEU A 9 0.19 -6.15 -1.62
N GLN A 10 0.00 -7.47 -1.73
CA GLN A 10 0.75 -8.43 -0.93
C GLN A 10 2.27 -8.27 -1.15
N ARG A 11 2.72 -8.28 -2.41
CA ARG A 11 4.15 -8.13 -2.76
C ARG A 11 4.75 -6.84 -2.19
N VAL A 12 4.08 -5.71 -2.41
CA VAL A 12 4.58 -4.39 -2.00
C VAL A 12 4.63 -4.28 -0.46
N VAL A 13 3.58 -4.75 0.23
CA VAL A 13 3.52 -4.72 1.69
C VAL A 13 4.59 -5.62 2.30
N GLU A 14 4.80 -6.84 1.77
CA GLU A 14 5.83 -7.75 2.25
C GLU A 14 7.23 -7.16 2.08
N ASN A 15 7.53 -6.58 0.91
CA ASN A 15 8.80 -5.91 0.66
C ASN A 15 9.02 -4.72 1.62
N PHE A 16 7.99 -3.88 1.81
CA PHE A 16 8.04 -2.75 2.72
C PHE A 16 8.22 -3.19 4.19
N ALA A 17 7.56 -4.27 4.61
CA ALA A 17 7.68 -4.82 5.95
C ALA A 17 9.12 -5.30 6.24
N LEU A 18 9.79 -5.88 5.24
CA LEU A 18 11.16 -6.39 5.36
C LEU A 18 12.21 -5.29 5.30
N THR A 19 12.09 -4.36 4.35
CA THR A 19 13.15 -3.40 4.02
C THR A 19 12.90 -1.99 4.55
N GLY A 20 11.65 -1.63 4.83
CA GLY A 20 11.22 -0.26 5.12
C GLY A 20 11.24 0.65 3.88
N VAL A 21 11.50 0.12 2.69
CA VAL A 21 11.58 0.90 1.45
C VAL A 21 10.26 0.81 0.69
N ALA A 22 9.67 1.97 0.40
CA ALA A 22 8.46 2.09 -0.40
C ALA A 22 8.83 2.14 -1.90
N ASN A 23 9.18 1.00 -2.47
CA ASN A 23 9.46 0.86 -3.90
C ASN A 23 8.89 -0.46 -4.46
N ASP A 24 8.66 -0.46 -5.77
CA ASP A 24 8.28 -1.61 -6.57
C ASP A 24 8.64 -1.34 -8.03
N GLU A 25 8.93 -2.39 -8.80
CA GLU A 25 9.32 -2.25 -10.22
C GLU A 25 8.13 -2.04 -11.16
N GLN A 26 6.92 -2.41 -10.74
CA GLN A 26 5.73 -2.47 -11.60
C GLN A 26 4.69 -1.41 -11.24
N VAL A 27 4.70 -0.92 -10.00
CA VAL A 27 3.75 0.09 -9.52
C VAL A 27 4.48 1.24 -8.85
N THR A 28 3.87 2.43 -8.87
CA THR A 28 4.34 3.53 -8.04
C THR A 28 4.00 3.22 -6.58
N VAL A 29 4.92 3.49 -5.65
CA VAL A 29 4.67 3.31 -4.23
C VAL A 29 4.83 4.64 -3.50
N VAL A 30 3.80 5.04 -2.77
CA VAL A 30 3.78 6.29 -2.01
C VAL A 30 3.67 5.97 -0.52
N ASN A 31 4.70 6.31 0.24
CA ASN A 31 4.66 6.22 1.70
C ASN A 31 4.02 7.49 2.29
N LEU A 32 2.87 7.31 2.92
CA LEU A 32 2.13 8.35 3.62
C LEU A 32 2.67 8.51 5.05
N PRO A 33 2.35 9.64 5.73
CA PRO A 33 2.63 9.79 7.15
C PRO A 33 2.04 8.65 7.98
N LYS A 34 2.73 8.28 9.06
CA LYS A 34 2.31 7.22 9.98
C LYS A 34 0.86 7.41 10.47
N GLY A 35 0.13 6.31 10.58
CA GLY A 35 -1.25 6.24 11.08
C GLY A 35 -2.31 6.66 10.06
N LYS A 36 -1.96 6.87 8.79
CA LYS A 36 -2.94 7.17 7.75
C LYS A 36 -3.62 5.89 7.29
N SER A 37 -4.95 5.90 7.32
CA SER A 37 -5.82 4.84 6.78
C SER A 37 -6.62 5.29 5.54
N VAL A 38 -6.45 6.53 5.12
CA VAL A 38 -7.11 7.13 3.95
C VAL A 38 -6.23 8.21 3.34
N THR A 39 -6.28 8.34 2.01
CA THR A 39 -5.68 9.45 1.27
C THR A 39 -6.64 9.96 0.18
N ILE A 40 -6.35 11.14 -0.37
CA ILE A 40 -7.12 11.72 -1.49
C ILE A 40 -6.27 11.66 -2.75
N GLU A 41 -6.85 11.10 -3.82
CA GLU A 41 -6.30 11.10 -5.16
C GLU A 41 -7.34 11.68 -6.13
N ASN A 42 -7.03 12.81 -6.77
CA ASN A 42 -7.91 13.49 -7.73
C ASN A 42 -9.37 13.62 -7.21
N ASP A 43 -9.52 14.22 -6.02
CA ASP A 43 -10.79 14.45 -5.33
C ASP A 43 -11.55 13.18 -4.90
N ARG A 44 -10.91 12.01 -4.90
CA ARG A 44 -11.48 10.75 -4.42
C ARG A 44 -10.70 10.17 -3.26
N SER A 45 -11.40 9.60 -2.30
CA SER A 45 -10.78 8.87 -1.20
C SER A 45 -10.29 7.50 -1.67
N VAL A 46 -9.02 7.21 -1.40
CA VAL A 46 -8.46 5.85 -1.43
C VAL A 46 -8.42 5.36 0.00
N MET A 47 -9.23 4.35 0.30
CA MET A 47 -9.23 3.69 1.60
C MET A 47 -8.10 2.67 1.65
N LEU A 48 -7.43 2.60 2.79
CA LEU A 48 -6.35 1.64 3.05
C LEU A 48 -6.89 0.54 3.97
N GLU A 49 -6.50 -0.69 3.70
CA GLU A 49 -6.75 -1.85 4.57
C GLU A 49 -5.53 -2.11 5.44
N GLU A 50 -5.76 -2.64 6.65
CA GLU A 50 -4.68 -3.02 7.55
C GLU A 50 -4.11 -4.39 7.16
N TYR A 51 -2.80 -4.44 6.92
CA TYR A 51 -2.01 -5.64 6.72
C TYR A 51 -1.09 -5.86 7.92
N LYS A 52 -1.12 -7.07 8.49
CA LYS A 52 -0.24 -7.47 9.58
C LYS A 52 0.83 -8.41 9.04
N VAL A 53 2.06 -7.92 8.95
CA VAL A 53 3.21 -8.67 8.40
C VAL A 53 4.41 -8.49 9.34
N ASN A 54 5.01 -9.60 9.78
CA ASN A 54 6.17 -9.59 10.68
C ASN A 54 6.00 -8.69 11.92
N GLU A 55 4.85 -8.82 12.59
CA GLU A 55 4.47 -8.01 13.78
C GLU A 55 4.29 -6.50 13.52
N LYS A 56 4.43 -6.05 12.27
CA LYS A 56 4.16 -4.67 11.86
C LYS A 56 2.72 -4.56 11.33
N SER A 57 2.04 -3.48 11.74
CA SER A 57 0.80 -3.04 11.11
C SER A 57 1.15 -2.07 9.99
N ILE A 58 0.70 -2.36 8.77
CA ILE A 58 0.90 -1.55 7.58
C ILE A 58 -0.46 -1.32 6.94
N TRP A 59 -0.85 -0.07 6.79
CA TRP A 59 -2.02 0.32 6.02
C TRP A 59 -1.62 0.40 4.55
N ALA A 60 -2.36 -0.29 3.68
CA ALA A 60 -2.10 -0.27 2.25
C ALA A 60 -3.38 -0.24 1.41
N GLY A 61 -3.31 0.41 0.25
CA GLY A 61 -4.40 0.45 -0.72
C GLY A 61 -3.90 0.75 -2.11
N TYR A 62 -4.58 0.19 -3.10
CA TYR A 62 -4.20 0.28 -4.50
C TYR A 62 -5.16 1.20 -5.26
N SER A 63 -4.60 2.11 -6.05
CA SER A 63 -5.35 2.83 -7.07
C SER A 63 -5.01 2.27 -8.44
N SER A 64 -5.98 1.59 -9.06
CA SER A 64 -5.87 1.12 -10.45
C SER A 64 -5.83 2.27 -11.47
N ARG A 65 -6.25 3.48 -11.07
CA ARG A 65 -6.26 4.66 -11.95
C ARG A 65 -4.86 5.19 -12.22
N SER A 66 -4.03 5.21 -11.19
CA SER A 66 -2.65 5.73 -11.25
C SER A 66 -1.61 4.62 -11.16
N ASN A 67 -2.05 3.35 -11.06
CA ASN A 67 -1.19 2.20 -10.81
C ASN A 67 -0.27 2.45 -9.59
N THR A 68 -0.87 2.94 -8.51
CA THR A 68 -0.15 3.40 -7.30
C THR A 68 -0.61 2.63 -6.07
N VAL A 69 0.35 2.14 -5.29
CA VAL A 69 0.13 1.63 -3.94
C VAL A 69 0.47 2.73 -2.94
N TYR A 70 -0.47 3.03 -2.07
CA TYR A 70 -0.27 3.91 -0.93
C TYR A 70 0.01 3.05 0.30
N LEU A 71 1.04 3.39 1.06
CA LEU A 71 1.45 2.70 2.28
C LEU A 71 1.43 3.69 3.45
N SER A 72 1.16 3.20 4.66
CA SER A 72 1.42 3.92 5.90
C SER A 72 1.75 2.91 6.99
N LEU A 73 2.76 3.20 7.81
CA LEU A 73 2.96 2.44 9.04
C LEU A 73 1.78 2.70 10.00
N GLY A 74 1.30 1.65 10.66
CA GLY A 74 0.33 1.73 11.77
C GLY A 74 0.94 2.31 13.04
#